data_AF-F4BW50-F1
#
_entry.id   AF-F4BW50-F1
#
_cell.length_a   1.000
_cell.length_b   1.000
_cell.length_c   1.000
_cell.angle_alpha   90.00
_cell.angle_beta   90.00
_cell.angle_gamma   90.00
#
_symmetry.space_group_name_H-M   'P 1'
#
loop_
_entity.id
_entity.type
_entity.pdbx_description
1 polymer ?
#
loop_
_entity_poly.entity_id
_entity_poly.type
_entity_poly.pdbx_seq_one_letter_code
_entity_poly.pdbx_strand_id
1 'polypeptide(L)'
;MIAVTSEGQKFGGKTIKLIKNHYASMRAVLQQKAVKGTRSSRRRCRELQQRLSGKEARYQRQINHEISKAIVTRAQEIPAKIALEDLTGIREGVNQKAGKNHRRKVSGWAFYQLKEFLSYKALAAGVPLVLVDPAYTSQTCHQCGEHGIRNGKSFKCHVCGWSGDADFNGAKNIAFLGRYVDRPGGSEGLPSIKAVLSGLLKAPVFRPE
;
A
#
# COMPACT_ATOMS: atom_id res chain seq x y z
N MET A 1 -8.37 1.29 0.67
CA MET A 1 -7.93 2.13 1.82
C MET A 1 -6.69 2.88 1.39
N ILE A 2 -6.22 3.87 2.16
CA ILE A 2 -4.90 4.49 1.93
C ILE A 2 -3.85 3.78 2.78
N ALA A 3 -4.13 3.66 4.09
CA ALA A 3 -3.30 2.93 5.04
C ALA A 3 -4.21 2.32 6.12
N VAL A 4 -3.77 1.20 6.70
CA VAL A 4 -4.41 0.55 7.85
C VAL A 4 -3.30 0.15 8.82
N THR A 5 -3.47 0.43 10.12
CA THR A 5 -2.50 0.06 11.14
C THR A 5 -2.89 -1.25 11.82
N SER A 6 -1.92 -1.91 12.45
CA SER A 6 -2.13 -3.13 13.26
C SER A 6 -3.00 -2.90 14.51
N GLU A 7 -3.21 -1.65 14.90
CA GLU A 7 -4.13 -1.23 15.96
C GLU A 7 -5.58 -1.05 15.46
N GLY A 8 -5.81 -1.18 14.14
CA GLY A 8 -7.13 -1.04 13.54
C GLY A 8 -7.47 0.40 13.11
N GLN A 9 -6.53 1.35 13.22
CA GLN A 9 -6.73 2.69 12.66
C GLN A 9 -6.78 2.61 11.13
N LYS A 10 -7.79 3.24 10.54
CA LYS A 10 -8.12 3.12 9.12
C LYS A 10 -8.10 4.49 8.45
N PHE A 11 -7.17 4.69 7.51
CA PHE A 11 -7.10 5.90 6.71
C PHE A 11 -7.84 5.69 5.39
N GLY A 12 -9.05 6.26 5.31
CA GLY A 12 -9.98 6.10 4.18
C GLY A 12 -9.49 6.78 2.91
N GLY A 13 -9.77 6.18 1.75
CA GLY A 13 -9.41 6.73 0.43
C GLY A 13 -10.59 7.26 -0.40
N LYS A 14 -11.79 7.35 0.18
CA LYS A 14 -13.02 7.71 -0.55
C LYS A 14 -12.92 9.12 -1.14
N THR A 15 -12.53 10.10 -0.34
CA THR A 15 -12.39 11.51 -0.75
C THR A 15 -11.34 11.68 -1.83
N ILE A 16 -10.17 11.05 -1.68
CA ILE A 16 -9.14 11.01 -2.74
C ILE A 16 -9.74 10.46 -4.03
N LYS A 17 -10.42 9.32 -3.97
CA LYS A 17 -11.01 8.69 -5.15
C LYS A 17 -12.02 9.62 -5.84
N LEU A 18 -12.87 10.30 -5.09
CA LEU A 18 -13.83 11.27 -5.63
C LEU A 18 -13.11 12.43 -6.34
N ILE A 19 -12.08 13.00 -5.71
CA ILE A 19 -11.31 14.10 -6.27
C ILE A 19 -10.55 13.67 -7.53
N LYS A 20 -9.93 12.47 -7.52
CA LYS A 20 -9.28 11.90 -8.70
C LYS A 20 -10.25 11.72 -9.85
N ASN A 21 -11.45 11.20 -9.58
CA ASN A 21 -12.50 11.02 -10.58
C ASN A 21 -12.98 12.37 -11.13
N HIS A 22 -13.18 13.36 -10.27
CA HIS A 22 -13.57 14.71 -10.65
C HIS A 22 -12.55 15.34 -11.61
N TYR A 23 -11.27 15.40 -11.23
CA TYR A 23 -10.21 15.93 -12.09
C TYR A 23 -9.96 15.09 -13.35
N ALA A 24 -10.17 13.78 -13.31
CA ALA A 24 -10.11 12.93 -14.50
C ALA A 24 -11.24 13.25 -15.49
N SER A 25 -12.47 13.42 -14.99
CA SER A 25 -13.64 13.81 -15.80
C SER A 25 -13.45 15.21 -16.41
N MET A 26 -13.04 16.19 -15.60
CA MET A 26 -12.75 17.55 -16.09
C MET A 26 -11.68 17.55 -17.19
N ARG A 27 -10.59 16.79 -17.02
CA ARG A 27 -9.55 16.67 -18.05
C ARG A 27 -10.09 16.07 -19.34
N ALA A 28 -10.91 15.03 -19.26
CA ALA A 28 -11.52 14.41 -20.43
C ALA A 28 -12.42 15.40 -21.19
N VAL A 29 -13.26 16.16 -20.47
CA VAL A 29 -14.11 17.20 -21.07
C VAL A 29 -13.29 18.29 -21.74
N LEU A 30 -12.24 18.80 -21.08
CA LEU A 30 -11.36 19.82 -21.64
C LEU A 30 -10.59 19.31 -22.86
N GLN A 31 -10.15 18.05 -22.87
CA GLN A 31 -9.48 17.43 -24.01
C GLN A 31 -10.43 17.28 -25.20
N GLN A 32 -11.66 16.80 -24.97
CA GLN A 32 -12.67 16.65 -26.01
C GLN A 32 -13.04 18.01 -26.64
N LYS A 33 -13.25 19.04 -25.82
CA LYS A 33 -13.52 20.41 -26.28
C LYS A 33 -12.34 21.01 -27.05
N ALA A 34 -11.11 20.73 -26.63
CA ALA A 34 -9.93 21.20 -27.35
C ALA A 34 -9.82 20.59 -28.76
N VAL A 35 -10.13 19.29 -28.93
CA VAL A 35 -10.08 18.64 -30.25
C VAL A 35 -11.11 19.25 -31.21
N LYS A 36 -12.36 19.42 -30.76
CA LYS A 36 -13.47 19.87 -31.62
C LYS A 36 -13.60 21.40 -31.72
N GLY A 37 -12.90 22.16 -30.89
CA GLY A 37 -13.08 23.61 -30.76
C GLY A 37 -12.31 24.46 -31.78
N THR A 38 -12.69 25.73 -31.87
CA THR A 38 -11.98 26.79 -32.61
C THR A 38 -10.60 27.09 -31.99
N ARG A 39 -9.76 27.89 -32.68
CA ARG A 39 -8.44 28.33 -32.18
C ARG A 39 -8.52 28.97 -30.77
N SER A 40 -9.50 29.84 -30.54
CA SER A 40 -9.72 30.50 -29.24
C SER A 40 -10.16 29.52 -28.15
N SER A 41 -11.05 28.57 -28.48
CA SER A 41 -11.48 27.51 -27.56
C SER A 41 -10.32 26.59 -27.15
N ARG A 42 -9.48 26.19 -28.13
CA ARG A 42 -8.26 25.40 -27.89
C ARG A 42 -7.32 26.09 -26.92
N ARG A 43 -7.06 27.39 -27.12
CA ARG A 43 -6.21 28.20 -26.24
C ARG A 43 -6.76 28.20 -24.81
N ARG A 44 -8.04 28.53 -24.63
CA ARG A 44 -8.71 28.54 -23.31
C ARG A 44 -8.65 27.16 -22.62
N CYS A 45 -8.87 26.07 -23.37
CA CYS A 45 -8.78 24.72 -22.81
C CYS A 45 -7.37 24.39 -22.30
N ARG A 46 -6.31 24.80 -23.03
CA ARG A 46 -4.91 24.61 -22.57
C ARG A 46 -4.61 25.42 -21.32
N GLU A 47 -5.01 26.68 -21.27
CA GLU A 47 -4.85 27.56 -20.09
C GLU A 47 -5.56 26.96 -18.86
N LEU A 48 -6.78 26.45 -19.03
CA LEU A 48 -7.52 25.77 -17.96
C LEU A 48 -6.82 24.47 -17.52
N GLN A 49 -6.33 23.66 -18.45
CA GLN A 49 -5.57 22.45 -18.10
C GLN A 49 -4.29 22.79 -17.32
N GLN A 50 -3.58 23.84 -17.71
CA GLN A 50 -2.40 24.33 -16.98
C GLN A 50 -2.78 24.78 -15.56
N ARG A 51 -3.86 25.56 -15.39
CA ARG A 51 -4.35 25.98 -14.07
C ARG A 51 -4.75 24.82 -13.16
N LEU A 52 -5.29 23.74 -13.72
CA LEU A 52 -5.68 22.55 -12.98
C LEU A 52 -4.51 21.59 -12.74
N SER A 53 -3.39 21.79 -13.45
CA SER A 53 -2.22 20.93 -13.33
C SER A 53 -1.69 20.90 -11.89
N GLY A 54 -1.36 19.70 -11.43
CA GLY A 54 -0.80 19.47 -10.10
C GLY A 54 -1.77 19.65 -8.91
N LYS A 55 -3.03 20.09 -9.10
CA LYS A 55 -3.99 20.21 -7.98
C LYS A 55 -4.25 18.87 -7.28
N GLU A 56 -4.47 17.82 -8.07
CA GLU A 56 -4.63 16.45 -7.58
C GLU A 56 -3.40 15.98 -6.78
N ALA A 57 -2.20 16.27 -7.29
CA ALA A 57 -0.94 15.88 -6.65
C ALA A 57 -0.72 16.63 -5.33
N ARG A 58 -1.03 17.93 -5.27
CA ARG A 58 -0.95 18.72 -4.03
C ARG A 58 -1.92 18.22 -2.97
N TYR A 59 -3.16 17.92 -3.35
CA TYR A 59 -4.15 17.37 -2.43
C TYR A 59 -3.73 16.00 -1.88
N GLN A 60 -3.25 15.11 -2.75
CA GLN A 60 -2.73 13.80 -2.32
C GLN A 60 -1.50 13.95 -1.40
N ARG A 61 -0.60 14.89 -1.71
CA ARG A 61 0.56 15.21 -0.87
C ARG A 61 0.13 15.68 0.53
N GLN A 62 -0.84 16.57 0.61
CA GLN A 62 -1.37 17.05 1.90
C GLN A 62 -1.89 15.88 2.74
N ILE A 63 -2.73 15.02 2.17
CA ILE A 63 -3.26 13.86 2.90
C ILE A 63 -2.14 12.93 3.34
N ASN A 64 -1.14 12.68 2.48
CA ASN A 64 0.00 11.87 2.87
C ASN A 64 0.80 12.50 4.03
N HIS A 65 0.92 13.83 4.10
CA HIS A 65 1.51 14.50 5.26
C HIS A 65 0.65 14.34 6.52
N GLU A 66 -0.66 14.46 6.42
CA GLU A 66 -1.58 14.29 7.55
C GLU A 66 -1.50 12.85 8.10
N ILE A 67 -1.59 11.84 7.22
CA ILE A 67 -1.52 10.42 7.58
C ILE A 67 -0.16 10.09 8.20
N SER A 68 0.94 10.47 7.55
CA SER A 68 2.29 10.18 8.08
C SER A 68 2.52 10.85 9.44
N LYS A 69 2.00 12.06 9.66
CA LYS A 69 2.09 12.73 10.97
C LYS A 69 1.31 11.94 12.01
N ALA A 70 0.06 11.57 11.71
CA ALA A 70 -0.79 10.82 12.64
C ALA A 70 -0.17 9.47 13.04
N ILE A 71 0.40 8.73 12.09
CA ILE A 71 1.07 7.44 12.36
C ILE A 71 2.30 7.62 13.24
N VAL A 72 3.15 8.60 12.94
CA VAL A 72 4.38 8.86 13.73
C VAL A 72 4.04 9.35 15.13
N THR A 73 3.11 10.29 15.27
CA THR A 73 2.64 10.77 16.58
C THR A 73 2.09 9.60 17.41
N ARG A 74 1.27 8.74 16.80
CA ARG A 74 0.76 7.56 17.48
C ARG A 74 1.89 6.64 17.95
N ALA A 75 2.89 6.38 17.11
CA ALA A 75 4.03 5.54 17.47
C ALA A 75 4.86 6.13 18.63
N GLN A 76 4.94 7.45 18.76
CA GLN A 76 5.57 8.12 19.89
C GLN A 76 4.79 7.94 21.20
N GLU A 77 3.44 7.94 21.15
CA GLU A 77 2.59 7.77 22.33
C GLU A 77 2.68 6.38 22.96
N ILE A 78 2.85 5.34 22.14
CA ILE A 78 2.88 3.93 22.56
C ILE A 78 4.27 3.28 22.47
N PRO A 79 5.34 4.09 22.66
CA PRO A 79 6.73 3.81 22.27
C PRO A 79 6.93 2.64 21.30
N ALA A 80 6.30 2.72 20.13
CA ALA A 80 6.25 1.63 19.17
C ALA A 80 7.17 1.85 17.98
N LYS A 81 7.51 0.76 17.30
CA LYS A 81 8.21 0.77 16.01
C LYS A 81 7.22 0.74 14.85
N ILE A 82 7.54 1.44 13.76
CA ILE A 82 6.78 1.41 12.52
C ILE A 82 7.35 0.34 11.58
N ALA A 83 6.50 -0.54 11.05
CA ALA A 83 6.89 -1.51 10.02
C ALA A 83 6.08 -1.25 8.73
N LEU A 84 6.77 -1.23 7.59
CA LEU A 84 6.18 -1.02 6.26
C LEU A 84 6.61 -2.14 5.31
N GLU A 85 5.74 -2.52 4.38
CA GLU A 85 6.13 -3.41 3.28
C GLU A 85 7.08 -2.70 2.31
N ASP A 86 8.13 -3.41 1.88
CA ASP A 86 8.98 -2.93 0.79
C ASP A 86 8.37 -3.25 -0.58
N LEU A 87 7.59 -2.30 -1.10
CA LEU A 87 6.91 -2.44 -2.40
C LEU A 87 7.78 -2.01 -3.59
N THR A 88 9.11 -2.01 -3.45
CA THR A 88 10.07 -1.82 -4.55
C THR A 88 9.86 -2.91 -5.62
N GLY A 89 9.98 -2.56 -6.91
CA GLY A 89 9.85 -3.51 -8.03
C GLY A 89 8.42 -3.92 -8.45
N ILE A 90 7.38 -3.75 -7.62
CA ILE A 90 5.99 -4.19 -7.96
C ILE A 90 5.46 -3.52 -9.25
N ARG A 91 5.96 -2.33 -9.58
CA ARG A 91 5.56 -1.57 -10.77
C ARG A 91 5.93 -2.28 -12.07
N GLU A 92 7.04 -3.03 -12.09
CA GLU A 92 7.53 -3.70 -13.31
C GLU A 92 6.59 -4.83 -13.71
N GLY A 93 6.14 -5.64 -12.75
CA GLY A 93 5.18 -6.73 -12.99
C GLY A 93 3.78 -6.25 -13.39
N VAL A 94 3.27 -5.17 -12.78
CA VAL A 94 1.93 -4.62 -13.10
C VAL A 94 1.90 -3.94 -14.47
N ASN A 95 2.98 -3.26 -14.86
CA ASN A 95 3.05 -2.60 -16.16
C ASN A 95 3.05 -3.61 -17.33
N GLN A 96 3.63 -4.79 -17.13
CA GLN A 96 3.71 -5.83 -18.16
C GLN A 96 2.41 -6.63 -18.35
N LYS A 97 1.63 -6.87 -17.27
CA LYS A 97 0.50 -7.82 -17.30
C LYS A 97 -0.89 -7.19 -17.14
N ALA A 98 -1.00 -5.91 -16.78
CA ALA A 98 -2.29 -5.31 -16.42
C ALA A 98 -2.84 -4.30 -17.44
N GLY A 99 -4.15 -4.40 -17.75
CA GLY A 99 -4.84 -3.50 -18.68
C GLY A 99 -4.88 -2.03 -18.24
N LYS A 100 -5.16 -1.10 -19.18
CA LYS A 100 -5.13 0.38 -18.96
C LYS A 100 -5.86 0.85 -17.68
N ASN A 101 -7.00 0.25 -17.36
CA ASN A 101 -7.79 0.59 -16.16
C ASN A 101 -7.13 0.13 -14.85
N HIS A 102 -6.46 -1.03 -14.86
CA HIS A 102 -5.71 -1.53 -13.71
C HIS A 102 -4.43 -0.70 -13.53
N ARG A 103 -3.72 -0.38 -14.61
CA ARG A 103 -2.55 0.51 -14.58
C ARG A 103 -2.90 1.89 -14.02
N ARG A 104 -4.04 2.48 -14.39
CA ARG A 104 -4.50 3.76 -13.83
C ARG A 104 -4.81 3.69 -12.33
N LYS A 105 -5.41 2.58 -11.86
CA LYS A 105 -5.68 2.35 -10.43
C LYS A 105 -4.39 2.13 -9.61
N VAL A 106 -3.42 1.40 -10.17
CA VAL A 106 -2.14 1.10 -9.52
C VAL A 106 -1.14 2.26 -9.63
N SER A 107 -1.22 3.08 -10.68
CA SER A 107 -0.41 4.31 -10.87
C SER A 107 -0.68 5.41 -9.84
N GLY A 108 -1.49 5.13 -8.81
CA GLY A 108 -1.61 5.93 -7.62
C GLY A 108 -0.36 5.84 -6.75
N TRP A 109 0.65 6.62 -7.11
CA TRP A 109 1.89 7.00 -6.43
C TRP A 109 1.80 7.39 -4.93
N ALA A 110 0.70 7.06 -4.23
CA ALA A 110 0.46 7.40 -2.83
C ALA A 110 1.40 6.68 -1.88
N PHE A 111 1.72 5.40 -2.16
CA PHE A 111 2.49 4.58 -1.22
C PHE A 111 3.96 5.02 -1.12
N TYR A 112 4.62 5.28 -2.24
CA TYR A 112 6.02 5.71 -2.24
C TYR A 112 6.19 7.05 -1.50
N GLN A 113 5.37 8.05 -1.82
CA GLN A 113 5.39 9.33 -1.14
C GLN A 113 5.04 9.19 0.35
N LEU A 114 4.08 8.33 0.71
CA LEU A 114 3.75 8.08 2.10
C LEU A 114 4.91 7.41 2.84
N LYS A 115 5.62 6.46 2.22
CA LYS A 115 6.84 5.83 2.73
C LYS A 115 7.94 6.89 2.95
N GLU A 116 8.20 7.77 1.99
CA GLU A 116 9.16 8.87 2.17
C GLU A 116 8.78 9.76 3.36
N PHE A 117 7.49 10.10 3.47
CA PHE A 117 7.02 10.97 4.54
C PHE A 117 7.08 10.33 5.91
N LEU A 118 6.77 9.04 6.00
CA LEU A 118 6.97 8.26 7.21
C LEU A 118 8.45 8.16 7.56
N SER A 119 9.33 7.94 6.58
CA SER A 119 10.76 7.77 6.80
C SER A 119 11.39 9.01 7.45
N TYR A 120 11.22 10.20 6.85
CA TYR A 120 11.84 11.40 7.42
C TYR A 120 11.18 11.84 8.73
N LYS A 121 9.86 11.66 8.88
CA LYS A 121 9.17 12.05 10.12
C LYS A 121 9.48 11.12 11.27
N ALA A 122 9.55 9.81 11.01
CA ALA A 122 9.93 8.84 12.02
C ALA A 122 11.36 9.10 12.50
N LEU A 123 12.29 9.35 11.56
CA LEU A 123 13.67 9.73 11.89
C LEU A 123 13.72 11.00 12.75
N ALA A 124 13.00 12.06 12.37
CA ALA A 124 12.95 13.31 13.13
C ALA A 124 12.31 13.15 14.52
N ALA A 125 11.41 12.18 14.67
CA ALA A 125 10.71 11.86 15.91
C ALA A 125 11.44 10.84 16.81
N GLY A 126 12.57 10.30 16.36
CA GLY A 126 13.29 9.21 17.03
C GLY A 126 12.51 7.87 17.04
N VAL A 127 11.54 7.71 16.15
CA VAL A 127 10.73 6.49 16.03
C VAL A 127 11.42 5.52 15.06
N PRO A 128 11.75 4.29 15.49
CA PRO A 128 12.32 3.29 14.58
C PRO A 128 11.34 2.95 13.46
N LEU A 129 11.86 2.84 12.23
CA LEU A 129 11.10 2.41 11.06
C LEU A 129 11.85 1.28 10.35
N VAL A 130 11.15 0.17 10.10
CA VAL A 130 11.68 -0.99 9.39
C VAL A 130 10.89 -1.31 8.14
N LEU A 131 11.59 -1.88 7.17
CA LEU A 131 11.00 -2.42 5.97
C LEU A 131 10.92 -3.95 6.09
N VAL A 132 9.80 -4.52 5.67
CA VAL A 132 9.56 -5.97 5.67
C VAL A 132 9.28 -6.44 4.24
N ASP A 133 9.67 -7.67 3.93
CA ASP A 133 9.36 -8.31 2.66
C ASP A 133 7.82 -8.45 2.51
N PRO A 134 7.21 -7.95 1.42
CA PRO A 134 5.77 -8.10 1.17
C PRO A 134 5.33 -9.53 0.84
N ALA A 135 6.24 -10.49 0.66
CA ALA A 135 5.89 -11.85 0.29
C ALA A 135 4.92 -12.50 1.29
N TYR A 136 3.81 -13.02 0.78
CA TYR A 136 2.77 -13.79 1.50
C TYR A 136 1.98 -13.05 2.60
N THR A 137 2.32 -11.79 2.93
CA THR A 137 1.65 -10.99 3.98
C THR A 137 0.14 -10.85 3.75
N SER A 138 -0.31 -10.79 2.50
CA SER A 138 -1.72 -10.64 2.14
C SER A 138 -2.50 -11.96 2.06
N GLN A 139 -1.81 -13.10 2.06
CA GLN A 139 -2.40 -14.45 1.90
C GLN A 139 -2.41 -15.23 3.21
N THR A 140 -1.57 -14.86 4.16
CA THR A 140 -1.47 -15.50 5.47
C THR A 140 -2.51 -14.99 6.46
N CYS A 141 -3.09 -15.88 7.26
CA CYS A 141 -3.92 -15.50 8.39
C CYS A 141 -3.07 -15.03 9.58
N HIS A 142 -3.35 -13.85 10.10
CA HIS A 142 -2.62 -13.32 11.27
C HIS A 142 -2.88 -14.06 12.58
N GLN A 143 -3.92 -14.89 12.66
CA GLN A 143 -4.23 -15.66 13.87
C GLN A 143 -3.50 -17.00 13.91
N CYS A 144 -3.46 -17.72 12.80
CA CYS A 144 -2.94 -19.09 12.76
C CYS A 144 -1.73 -19.30 11.84
N GLY A 145 -1.29 -18.28 11.08
CA GLY A 145 -0.15 -18.39 10.15
C GLY A 145 -0.46 -19.09 8.83
N GLU A 146 -1.59 -19.79 8.73
CA GLU A 146 -1.94 -20.57 7.56
C GLU A 146 -2.47 -19.71 6.40
N HIS A 147 -2.40 -20.24 5.18
CA HIS A 147 -2.95 -19.58 4.00
C HIS A 147 -4.48 -19.45 4.08
N GLY A 148 -4.98 -18.27 3.74
CA GLY A 148 -6.39 -17.97 3.60
C GLY A 148 -6.70 -17.36 2.24
N ILE A 149 -7.99 -17.10 2.03
CA ILE A 149 -8.50 -16.54 0.79
C ILE A 149 -8.80 -15.05 0.99
N ARG A 150 -8.14 -14.21 0.19
CA ARG A 150 -8.46 -12.79 0.08
C ARG A 150 -9.43 -12.56 -1.08
N ASN A 151 -10.59 -11.97 -0.79
CA ASN A 151 -11.54 -11.51 -1.80
C ASN A 151 -11.75 -9.99 -1.68
N GLY A 152 -10.95 -9.23 -2.44
CA GLY A 152 -10.99 -7.77 -2.39
C GLY A 152 -10.59 -7.20 -1.02
N LYS A 153 -11.59 -6.76 -0.25
CA LYS A 153 -11.42 -6.18 1.10
C LYS A 153 -11.64 -7.18 2.24
N SER A 154 -12.18 -8.36 1.95
CA SER A 154 -12.37 -9.40 2.96
C SER A 154 -11.27 -10.46 2.86
N PHE A 155 -10.96 -11.05 4.02
CA PHE A 155 -10.09 -12.20 4.16
C PHE A 155 -10.84 -13.27 4.94
N LYS A 156 -10.68 -14.54 4.53
CA LYS A 156 -11.23 -15.71 5.22
C LYS A 156 -10.15 -16.78 5.35
N CYS A 157 -9.92 -17.23 6.57
CA CYS A 157 -9.11 -18.41 6.85
C CYS A 157 -10.01 -19.64 6.93
N HIS A 158 -9.64 -20.71 6.23
CA HIS A 158 -10.38 -21.97 6.27
C HIS A 158 -9.93 -22.89 7.40
N VAL A 159 -8.79 -22.60 8.02
CA VAL A 159 -8.19 -23.45 9.06
C VAL A 159 -8.65 -23.03 10.45
N CYS A 160 -8.47 -21.75 10.84
CA CYS A 160 -8.94 -21.25 12.14
C CYS A 160 -10.33 -20.59 12.09
N GLY A 161 -10.94 -20.48 10.90
CA GLY A 161 -12.25 -19.85 10.73
C GLY A 161 -12.26 -18.32 10.81
N TRP A 162 -11.12 -17.67 11.06
CA TRP A 162 -11.07 -16.21 11.13
C TRP A 162 -11.54 -15.57 9.82
N SER A 163 -12.41 -14.56 9.93
CA SER A 163 -12.81 -13.75 8.78
C SER A 163 -12.88 -12.28 9.17
N GLY A 164 -12.48 -11.40 8.24
CA GLY A 164 -12.42 -9.98 8.54
C GLY A 164 -11.85 -9.14 7.40
N ASP A 165 -11.39 -7.93 7.77
CA ASP A 165 -10.80 -6.98 6.84
C ASP A 165 -9.40 -7.45 6.40
N ALA A 166 -9.18 -7.56 5.09
CA ALA A 166 -7.93 -8.03 4.51
C ALA A 166 -6.76 -7.06 4.74
N ASP A 167 -7.03 -5.75 4.76
CA ASP A 167 -5.99 -4.75 5.00
C ASP A 167 -5.56 -4.77 6.49
N PHE A 168 -6.50 -5.05 7.41
CA PHE A 168 -6.18 -5.27 8.83
C PHE A 168 -5.36 -6.55 9.04
N ASN A 169 -5.73 -7.66 8.38
CA ASN A 169 -4.96 -8.90 8.43
C ASN A 169 -3.52 -8.70 7.95
N GLY A 170 -3.35 -8.02 6.81
CA GLY A 170 -2.03 -7.66 6.30
C GLY A 170 -1.25 -6.79 7.29
N ALA A 171 -1.89 -5.77 7.88
CA ALA A 171 -1.25 -4.91 8.87
C ALA A 171 -0.74 -5.68 10.10
N LYS A 172 -1.50 -6.69 10.58
CA LYS A 172 -1.05 -7.57 11.67
C LYS A 172 0.15 -8.44 11.27
N ASN A 173 0.14 -9.01 10.06
CA ASN A 173 1.27 -9.80 9.54
C ASN A 173 2.55 -8.96 9.39
N ILE A 174 2.42 -7.73 8.86
CA ILE A 174 3.54 -6.77 8.75
C ILE A 174 4.09 -6.41 10.13
N ALA A 175 3.21 -6.13 11.09
CA ALA A 175 3.62 -5.84 12.46
C ALA A 175 4.33 -7.03 13.12
N PHE A 176 3.88 -8.26 12.85
CA PHE A 176 4.55 -9.47 13.32
C PHE A 176 5.96 -9.57 12.72
N LEU A 177 6.11 -9.46 11.40
CA LEU A 177 7.41 -9.45 10.72
C LEU A 177 8.34 -8.38 11.27
N GLY A 178 7.82 -7.16 11.42
CA GLY A 178 8.59 -6.02 11.87
C GLY A 178 9.26 -6.25 13.23
N ARG A 179 8.69 -7.08 14.11
CA ARG A 179 9.30 -7.41 15.42
C ARG A 179 10.61 -8.18 15.31
N TYR A 180 10.85 -8.89 14.22
CA TYR A 180 11.99 -9.79 14.09
C TYR A 180 13.12 -9.26 13.20
N VAL A 181 12.88 -8.20 12.42
CA VAL A 181 13.89 -7.67 11.47
C VAL A 181 15.16 -7.13 12.16
N ASP A 182 15.05 -6.59 13.38
CA ASP A 182 16.16 -5.89 14.06
C ASP A 182 16.80 -6.70 15.21
N ARG A 183 16.56 -8.02 15.30
CA ARG A 183 17.13 -8.83 16.38
C ARG A 183 18.62 -9.13 16.12
N PRO A 184 19.53 -8.89 17.08
CA PRO A 184 20.92 -9.31 16.95
C PRO A 184 20.98 -10.85 16.87
N GLY A 185 21.64 -11.38 15.83
CA GLY A 185 21.60 -12.80 15.43
C GLY A 185 21.10 -13.03 14.00
N GLY A 186 20.65 -11.97 13.29
CA GLY A 186 20.19 -12.07 11.91
C GLY A 186 18.97 -12.98 11.75
N SER A 187 18.75 -13.49 10.55
CA SER A 187 17.66 -14.43 10.24
C SER A 187 17.85 -15.82 10.88
N GLU A 188 18.95 -16.08 11.58
CA GLU A 188 19.33 -17.40 12.10
C GLU A 188 18.46 -17.86 13.29
N GLY A 189 17.65 -16.96 13.85
CA GLY A 189 16.58 -17.25 14.80
C GLY A 189 15.19 -16.88 14.29
N LEU A 190 15.04 -16.50 13.02
CA LEU A 190 13.71 -16.46 12.42
C LEU A 190 13.27 -17.91 12.29
N PRO A 191 12.13 -18.33 12.85
CA PRO A 191 11.32 -19.20 12.03
C PRO A 191 11.00 -18.29 10.84
N SER A 192 11.75 -18.48 9.75
CA SER A 192 11.60 -17.68 8.52
C SER A 192 10.11 -17.50 8.32
N ILE A 193 9.62 -16.33 7.95
CA ILE A 193 8.21 -16.29 7.59
C ILE A 193 7.96 -17.28 6.43
N LYS A 194 8.97 -17.65 5.64
CA LYS A 194 8.94 -18.87 4.84
C LYS A 194 8.73 -20.13 5.70
N ALA A 195 9.51 -20.42 6.74
CA ALA A 195 9.32 -21.57 7.65
C ALA A 195 8.06 -21.54 8.57
N VAL A 196 7.51 -20.36 8.91
CA VAL A 196 6.26 -20.16 9.69
C VAL A 196 5.04 -20.18 8.77
N LEU A 197 5.15 -19.66 7.53
CA LEU A 197 4.08 -19.59 6.54
C LEU A 197 4.12 -20.74 5.52
N SER A 198 5.19 -21.54 5.48
CA SER A 198 5.34 -22.76 4.68
C SER A 198 5.19 -24.01 5.54
N GLY A 199 4.11 -24.10 6.31
CA GLY A 199 3.53 -25.41 6.58
C GLY A 199 3.36 -26.12 5.23
N LEU A 200 4.28 -27.05 4.92
CA LEU A 200 4.37 -27.89 3.72
C LEU A 200 5.01 -27.27 2.45
N LEU A 201 6.33 -27.11 2.47
CA LEU A 201 7.13 -27.76 1.42
C LEU A 201 7.70 -29.07 1.99
N LYS A 202 6.88 -30.11 2.07
CA LYS A 202 7.42 -31.43 1.76
C LYS A 202 7.68 -31.41 0.27
N ALA A 203 8.94 -31.22 -0.14
CA ALA A 203 9.33 -31.55 -1.50
C ALA A 203 8.85 -32.98 -1.78
N PRO A 204 8.25 -33.28 -2.95
CA PRO A 204 8.12 -34.67 -3.35
C PRO A 204 9.53 -35.26 -3.29
N VAL A 205 9.68 -36.33 -2.51
CA VAL A 205 10.92 -37.10 -2.48
C VAL A 205 11.14 -37.57 -3.91
N PHE A 206 12.12 -36.99 -4.60
CA PHE A 206 12.62 -37.54 -5.85
C PHE A 206 13.22 -38.90 -5.49
N ARG A 207 12.47 -39.98 -5.76
CA ARG A 207 13.05 -41.33 -5.75
C ARG A 207 13.68 -41.54 -7.12
N PRO A 208 15.01 -41.69 -7.20
CA PRO A 208 15.62 -42.19 -8.41
C PRO A 208 15.47 -43.71 -8.40
N GLU A 209 14.64 -44.26 -9.29
CA GLU A 209 14.88 -45.50 -10.04
C GLU A 209 14.20 -45.38 -11.41
#